data_AF-A0A7V5RZU0-F1
#
_entry.id   AF-A0A7V5RZU0-F1
#
_cell.length_a   1.000
_cell.length_b   1.000
_cell.length_c   1.000
_cell.angle_alpha   90.00
_cell.angle_beta   90.00
_cell.angle_gamma   90.00
#
_symmetry.space_group_name_H-M   'P 1'
#
loop_
_entity.id
_entity.type
_entity.pdbx_description
1 polymer ?
#
loop_
_entity_poly.entity_id
_entity_poly.type
_entity_poly.pdbx_seq_one_letter_code
_entity_poly.pdbx_strand_id
1 'polypeptide(L)' 'MNWSWQTFHNRLRITGELVALTGVRVGMSAETAMPTATDLPVIKDAHGKPFIPGSSLRGAVR' A
#
# COMPACT_ATOMS: atom_id res chain seq x y z
N MET A 1 37.10 -9.50 -12.11
CA MET A 1 36.02 -8.49 -12.06
C MET A 1 35.47 -8.51 -10.64
N ASN A 2 35.76 -7.47 -9.85
CA ASN A 2 35.38 -7.43 -8.43
C ASN A 2 33.92 -7.02 -8.33
N TRP A 3 33.05 -7.97 -7.99
CA TRP A 3 31.66 -7.69 -7.68
C TRP A 3 31.58 -7.14 -6.25
N SER A 4 31.10 -5.91 -6.11
CA SER A 4 30.80 -5.28 -4.83
C SER A 4 29.29 -5.23 -4.64
N TRP A 5 28.80 -5.69 -3.49
CA TRP A 5 27.38 -5.63 -3.12
C TRP A 5 26.82 -4.20 -2.97
N GLN A 6 27.69 -3.20 -2.98
CA GLN A 6 27.32 -1.79 -2.89
C GLN A 6 27.20 -1.13 -4.27
N THR A 7 27.58 -1.83 -5.34
CA THR A 7 27.50 -1.29 -6.70
C THR A 7 26.11 -1.54 -7.27
N PHE A 8 25.42 -0.46 -7.67
CA PHE A 8 24.17 -0.56 -8.41
C PHE A 8 24.47 -0.98 -9.86
N HIS A 9 24.01 -2.17 -10.26
CA HIS A 9 24.25 -2.69 -11.60
C HIS A 9 23.05 -2.49 -12.54
N ASN A 10 21.83 -2.75 -12.06
CA ASN A 10 20.60 -2.59 -12.84
C ASN A 10 19.36 -2.52 -11.94
N ARG A 11 18.23 -2.06 -12.50
CA ARG A 11 16.90 -2.06 -11.86
C ARG A 11 15.87 -2.60 -12.82
N LEU A 12 15.20 -3.69 -12.45
CA LEU A 12 13.98 -4.13 -13.11
C LEU A 12 12.78 -3.33 -12.54
N ARG A 13 11.96 -2.77 -13.42
CA ARG A 13 10.68 -2.14 -13.05
C ARG A 13 9.54 -2.97 -13.59
N ILE A 14 8.63 -3.37 -12.70
CA ILE A 14 7.38 -4.04 -13.06
C ILE A 14 6.25 -3.04 -12.80
N THR A 15 5.38 -2.87 -13.79
CA THR A 15 4.25 -1.94 -13.76
C THR A 15 3.00 -2.65 -14.26
N GLY A 16 1.86 -2.26 -13.72
CA GLY A 16 0.56 -2.82 -14.10
C GLY A 16 -0.54 -2.20 -13.26
N GLU A 17 -1.77 -2.57 -13.56
CA GLU A 17 -2.95 -2.15 -12.80
C GLU A 17 -3.41 -3.29 -11.90
N LEU A 18 -3.73 -2.97 -10.64
CA LEU A 18 -4.33 -3.91 -9.72
C LEU A 18 -5.85 -3.70 -9.73
N VAL A 19 -6.58 -4.67 -10.25
CA VAL A 19 -8.04 -4.65 -10.31
C VAL A 19 -8.61 -5.45 -9.14
N ALA A 20 -9.42 -4.80 -8.32
CA ALA A 20 -10.17 -5.47 -7.27
C ALA A 20 -11.36 -6.22 -7.90
N LEU A 21 -11.27 -7.56 -7.98
CA LEU A 21 -12.36 -8.40 -8.50
C LEU A 21 -13.54 -8.50 -7.51
N THR A 22 -13.27 -8.25 -6.22
CA THR A 22 -14.25 -8.19 -5.13
C THR A 22 -13.95 -6.97 -4.25
N GLY A 23 -14.77 -6.74 -3.22
CA GLY A 23 -14.51 -5.66 -2.25
C GLY A 23 -13.19 -5.88 -1.49
N VAL A 24 -12.31 -4.87 -1.52
CA VAL A 24 -11.03 -4.88 -0.81
C VAL A 24 -11.04 -3.82 0.29
N ARG A 25 -10.60 -4.20 1.50
CA ARG A 25 -10.41 -3.32 2.64
C ARG A 25 -8.93 -3.28 3.01
N VAL A 26 -8.32 -2.09 2.94
CA VAL A 26 -7.08 -1.80 3.66
C VAL A 26 -7.41 -0.88 4.81
N GLY A 27 -7.35 -1.42 6.03
CA GLY A 27 -7.77 -0.72 7.23
C GLY A 27 -6.78 0.37 7.67
N MET A 28 -7.28 1.31 8.47
CA MET A 28 -6.48 2.20 9.28
C MET A 28 -7.06 2.25 10.70
N SER A 29 -6.30 2.78 11.66
CA SER A 29 -6.87 3.09 12.97
C SER A 29 -7.94 4.17 12.81
N ALA A 30 -9.11 3.97 13.41
CA ALA A 30 -10.13 5.01 13.47
C ALA A 30 -9.61 6.17 14.32
N GLU A 31 -9.87 7.41 13.87
CA GLU A 31 -9.72 8.57 14.75
C GLU A 31 -10.79 8.48 15.83
N THR A 32 -10.37 8.06 17.02
CA THR A 32 -11.24 7.67 18.15
C THR A 32 -12.12 8.80 18.68
N ALA A 33 -11.90 10.04 18.25
CA ALA A 33 -12.62 11.22 18.72
C ALA A 33 -13.71 11.74 17.75
N MET A 34 -13.87 11.15 16.56
CA MET A 34 -14.91 11.60 15.60
C MET A 34 -16.21 10.81 15.79
N PRO A 35 -17.34 11.45 16.15
CA PRO A 35 -18.62 10.77 16.34
C PRO A 35 -19.19 10.09 15.09
N THR A 36 -18.73 10.52 13.90
CA THR A 36 -19.12 9.99 12.60
C THR A 36 -18.10 9.01 12.02
N ALA A 37 -17.06 8.65 12.79
CA ALA A 37 -16.09 7.65 12.35
C ALA A 37 -16.80 6.31 12.12
N THR A 38 -16.54 5.70 10.97
CA THR A 38 -16.95 4.33 10.72
C THR A 38 -16.15 3.37 11.59
N ASP A 39 -16.79 2.32 12.12
CA ASP A 39 -16.13 1.25 12.89
C ASP A 39 -14.98 0.59 12.10
N LEU A 40 -15.10 0.61 10.78
CA LEU A 40 -14.19 -0.04 9.86
C LEU A 40 -13.74 0.98 8.81
N PRO A 41 -12.78 1.88 9.12
CA PRO A 41 -12.28 2.86 8.15
C PRO A 41 -11.32 2.21 7.15
N VAL A 42 -11.32 2.73 5.94
CA VAL A 42 -10.34 2.41 4.89
C VAL A 42 -9.27 3.50 4.84
N ILE A 43 -8.02 3.13 4.61
CA ILE A 43 -6.93 4.08 4.45
C ILE A 43 -7.18 4.97 3.21
N LYS A 44 -6.90 6.27 3.36
CA LYS A 44 -7.09 7.28 2.33
C LYS A 44 -5.84 8.13 2.17
N ASP A 45 -5.62 8.67 0.98
CA ASP A 45 -4.57 9.66 0.71
C ASP A 45 -4.99 11.06 1.22
N ALA A 46 -4.11 12.05 1.02
CA ALA A 46 -4.35 13.44 1.42
C ALA A 46 -5.56 14.09 0.71
N HIS A 47 -6.06 13.50 -0.38
CA HIS A 47 -7.25 13.94 -1.10
C HIS A 47 -8.50 13.14 -0.70
N GLY A 48 -8.38 12.24 0.28
CA GLY A 48 -9.49 11.40 0.76
C GLY A 48 -9.79 10.18 -0.12
N LYS A 49 -8.95 9.85 -1.11
CA LYS A 49 -9.16 8.71 -2.00
C LYS A 49 -8.57 7.43 -1.37
N PRO A 50 -9.31 6.29 -1.39
CA PRO A 50 -8.76 5.04 -0.90
C PRO A 50 -7.58 4.57 -1.77
N PHE A 51 -6.56 4.00 -1.13
CA PHE A 51 -5.39 3.45 -1.83
C PHE A 51 -4.84 2.21 -1.12
N ILE A 52 -3.98 1.45 -1.81
CA ILE A 52 -3.24 0.32 -1.24
C ILE A 52 -1.80 0.77 -0.98
N PRO A 53 -1.33 0.83 0.28
CA PRO A 53 0.06 1.15 0.59
C PRO A 53 1.04 0.12 0.04
N GLY A 54 2.23 0.58 -0.37
CA GLY A 54 3.28 -0.31 -0.83
C GLY A 54 3.76 -1.30 0.24
N SER A 55 3.67 -0.94 1.52
CA SER A 55 3.93 -1.85 2.65
C SER A 55 2.89 -2.97 2.73
N SER A 56 1.61 -2.66 2.57
CA SER A 56 0.52 -3.64 2.55
C SER A 56 0.64 -4.60 1.36
N LEU A 57 0.90 -4.08 0.15
CA LEU A 57 1.11 -4.92 -1.03
C LEU A 57 2.33 -5.84 -0.86
N ARG A 58 3.44 -5.31 -0.36
CA ARG A 58 4.64 -6.11 -0.05
C ARG A 58 4.35 -7.20 0.98
N GLY A 59 3.59 -6.87 2.02
CA GLY A 59 3.21 -7.80 3.08
C GLY A 59 2.31 -8.92 2.57
N ALA A 60 1.42 -8.65 1.62
CA ALA A 60 0.52 -9.65 1.04
C ALA A 60 1.20 -10.59 0.04
N VAL A 61 2.29 -10.16 -0.61
CA VAL A 61 3.05 -10.96 -1.59
C VAL A 61 4.17 -11.78 -0.94
N ARG A 62 4.62 -11.39 0.26
CA ARG A 62 5.67 -12.08 1.01
C ARG A 62 5.20 -13.45 1.51
#